data_AF-A0A2K6QHN4-F1
#
_entry.id   AF-A0A2K6QHN4-F1
#
_cell.length_a   1.000
_cell.length_b   1.000
_cell.length_c   1.000
_cell.angle_alpha   90.00
_cell.angle_beta   90.00
_cell.angle_gamma   90.00
#
_symmetry.space_group_name_H-M   'P 1'
#
loop_
_entity.id
_entity.type
_entity.pdbx_description
1 polymer ?
#
loop_
_entity_poly.entity_id
_entity_poly.type
_entity_poly.pdbx_seq_one_letter_code
_entity_poly.pdbx_strand_id
1 'polypeptide(L)'
;MEEQPQMQAADEPADSGEEGGAGGPPQVAGAHAARSEDRMTLLLRLRAQTKQQLLEYKSMIDANEEKTPEQIMQEKQIEAKIEDLENEIEEVKISFEIKKLALDRMRLSAALKKNLEKISTQSSVLMDNMKHLLELNKLIMKSQQESWDLEEKLLDIRKKRLQLKQASESKLLEIQTEKNKQKIDLDSMENSDRIKIIRQNLQMEIKITTVIQHVFQNLILGSKVNWAEDPALKEIVLQLEKNVDMM
;
A
#
# COMPACT_ATOMS: atom_id res chain seq x y z
N MET A 1 7.69 64.79 14.86
CA MET A 1 8.87 63.93 15.02
C MET A 1 8.85 62.98 13.83
N GLU A 2 9.12 63.48 12.62
CA GLU A 2 10.45 63.86 12.07
C GLU A 2 11.26 62.60 11.72
N GLU A 3 11.92 62.45 10.58
CA GLU A 3 12.19 63.34 9.45
C GLU A 3 12.75 62.49 8.30
N GLN A 4 12.48 62.88 7.05
CA GLN A 4 13.28 62.50 5.88
C GLN A 4 14.58 63.33 5.87
N PRO A 5 15.67 62.89 5.21
CA PRO A 5 16.70 63.80 4.76
C PRO A 5 16.56 64.15 3.27
N GLN A 6 16.54 65.45 3.01
CA GLN A 6 16.63 66.15 1.72
C GLN A 6 18.07 66.20 1.16
N MET A 7 18.13 66.47 -0.14
CA MET A 7 19.29 66.83 -0.97
C MET A 7 20.04 68.10 -0.51
N GLN A 8 21.35 68.14 -0.77
CA GLN A 8 22.18 69.32 -1.14
C GLN A 8 23.30 68.76 -2.05
N ALA A 9 23.57 69.14 -3.32
CA ALA A 9 23.66 70.41 -4.06
C ALA A 9 25.03 71.13 -3.94
N ALA A 10 25.46 71.71 -5.09
CA ALA A 10 26.58 72.63 -5.36
C ALA A 10 27.99 72.03 -5.56
N ASP A 11 28.87 72.46 -6.48
CA ASP A 11 28.86 73.49 -7.53
C ASP A 11 30.08 73.28 -8.47
N GLU A 12 29.84 73.24 -9.79
CA GLU A 12 30.38 74.09 -10.90
C GLU A 12 31.89 74.55 -11.03
N PRO A 13 32.34 75.24 -12.13
CA PRO A 13 33.25 74.70 -13.17
C PRO A 13 34.51 75.58 -13.51
N ALA A 14 35.29 75.22 -14.54
CA ALA A 14 36.19 76.12 -15.32
C ALA A 14 36.54 75.44 -16.67
N ASP A 15 36.07 75.90 -17.84
CA ASP A 15 36.55 77.01 -18.71
C ASP A 15 37.89 76.77 -19.44
N SER A 16 37.84 76.68 -20.78
CA SER A 16 38.58 77.52 -21.75
C SER A 16 38.85 76.84 -23.12
N GLY A 17 38.59 77.56 -24.20
CA GLY A 17 39.45 77.56 -25.40
C GLY A 17 38.89 77.02 -26.72
N GLU A 18 38.46 77.94 -27.60
CA GLU A 18 38.32 77.81 -29.06
C GLU A 18 39.63 77.27 -29.72
N GLU A 19 39.71 76.70 -30.93
CA GLU A 19 39.36 77.26 -32.24
C GLU A 19 39.74 76.25 -33.37
N GLY A 20 39.03 76.24 -34.51
CA GLY A 20 39.65 76.07 -35.84
C GLY A 20 39.83 74.67 -36.50
N GLY A 21 38.95 74.36 -37.48
CA GLY A 21 39.36 74.16 -38.88
C GLY A 21 39.99 72.84 -39.38
N ALA A 22 39.13 71.97 -39.95
CA ALA A 22 39.25 71.20 -41.20
C ALA A 22 40.57 70.49 -41.64
N GLY A 23 40.46 69.18 -41.90
CA GLY A 23 41.29 68.44 -42.88
C GLY A 23 41.67 67.01 -42.46
N GLY A 24 40.97 65.97 -42.95
CA GLY A 24 41.42 64.56 -42.85
C GLY A 24 42.42 64.16 -43.97
N PRO A 25 42.75 62.87 -44.22
CA PRO A 25 42.49 61.59 -43.50
C PRO A 25 43.78 60.68 -43.49
N PRO A 26 43.82 59.31 -43.55
CA PRO A 26 42.87 58.23 -43.21
C PRO A 26 43.45 57.00 -42.41
N GLN A 27 42.55 56.09 -42.00
CA GLN A 27 42.70 54.61 -41.86
C GLN A 27 43.52 53.98 -40.70
N VAL A 28 42.84 53.23 -39.81
CA VAL A 28 42.86 51.74 -39.65
C VAL A 28 41.65 51.30 -38.77
N ALA A 29 40.44 51.14 -39.33
CA ALA A 29 39.25 50.72 -38.55
C ALA A 29 38.95 49.21 -38.62
N GLY A 30 39.48 48.49 -39.61
CA GLY A 30 39.10 47.09 -39.88
C GLY A 30 39.68 46.04 -38.93
N ALA A 31 40.84 46.29 -38.31
CA ALA A 31 41.50 45.30 -37.45
C ALA A 31 40.93 45.26 -36.02
N HIS A 32 40.30 46.34 -35.56
CA HIS A 32 39.79 46.46 -34.19
C HIS A 32 38.41 45.85 -33.98
N ALA A 33 37.55 45.85 -35.02
CA ALA A 33 36.19 45.30 -34.97
C ALA A 33 36.18 43.77 -34.97
N ALA A 34 36.96 43.12 -35.86
CA ALA A 34 37.08 41.66 -35.86
C ALA A 34 37.65 41.13 -34.52
N ARG A 35 38.60 41.86 -33.93
CA ARG A 35 39.20 41.52 -32.62
C ARG A 35 38.24 41.72 -31.45
N SER A 36 37.23 42.58 -31.57
CA SER A 36 36.21 42.79 -30.52
C SER A 36 35.10 41.73 -30.59
N GLU A 37 34.70 41.33 -31.80
CA GLU A 37 33.75 40.23 -32.04
C GLU A 37 34.31 38.89 -31.57
N ASP A 38 35.60 38.63 -31.80
CA ASP A 38 36.30 37.45 -31.28
C ASP A 38 36.35 37.43 -29.75
N ARG A 39 36.52 38.60 -29.10
CA ARG A 39 36.48 38.74 -27.64
C ARG A 39 35.07 38.53 -27.08
N MET A 40 34.04 39.04 -27.75
CA MET A 40 32.65 38.82 -27.36
C MET A 40 32.27 37.33 -27.44
N THR A 41 32.67 36.67 -28.52
CA THR A 41 32.44 35.23 -28.73
C THR A 41 33.16 34.39 -27.67
N LEU A 42 34.39 34.78 -27.31
CA LEU A 42 35.14 34.17 -26.22
C LEU A 42 34.44 34.34 -24.86
N LEU A 43 33.94 35.55 -24.55
CA LEU A 43 33.22 35.82 -23.30
C LEU A 43 31.92 35.02 -23.19
N LEU A 44 31.16 34.88 -24.29
CA LEU A 44 29.94 34.07 -24.31
C LEU A 44 30.24 32.59 -24.10
N ARG A 45 31.32 32.08 -24.71
CA ARG A 45 31.78 30.71 -24.49
C ARG A 45 32.19 30.48 -23.03
N LEU A 46 32.96 31.40 -22.45
CA LEU A 46 33.36 31.34 -21.05
C LEU A 46 32.13 31.35 -20.12
N ARG A 47 31.16 32.25 -20.36
CA ARG A 47 29.91 32.28 -19.60
C ARG A 47 29.16 30.96 -19.66
N ALA A 48 29.03 30.35 -20.84
CA ALA A 48 28.37 29.06 -21.00
C ALA A 48 29.12 27.95 -20.26
N GLN A 49 30.45 27.93 -20.35
CA GLN A 49 31.29 26.97 -19.65
C GLN A 49 31.19 27.12 -18.12
N THR A 50 31.25 28.34 -17.59
CA THR A 50 31.09 28.60 -16.15
C THR A 50 29.70 28.20 -15.66
N LYS A 51 28.65 28.46 -16.45
CA LYS A 51 27.28 28.03 -16.11
C LYS A 51 27.18 26.51 -16.07
N GLN A 52 27.79 25.83 -17.03
CA GLN A 52 27.80 24.37 -17.09
C GLN A 52 28.56 23.78 -15.89
N GLN A 53 29.75 24.30 -15.59
CA GLN A 53 30.55 23.86 -14.43
C GLN A 53 29.80 24.10 -13.11
N LEU A 54 29.15 25.24 -12.93
CA LEU A 54 28.34 25.50 -11.74
C LEU A 54 27.18 24.52 -11.60
N LEU A 55 26.55 24.12 -12.70
CA LEU A 55 25.45 23.16 -12.69
C LEU A 55 25.94 21.74 -12.37
N GLU A 56 27.10 21.35 -12.90
CA GLU A 56 27.77 20.07 -12.59
C GLU A 56 28.19 20.01 -11.12
N TYR A 57 28.82 21.07 -10.59
CA TYR A 57 29.17 21.14 -9.16
C TYR A 57 27.94 21.10 -8.26
N LYS A 58 26.89 21.83 -8.62
CA LYS A 58 25.63 21.79 -7.87
C LYS A 58 25.04 20.36 -7.86
N SER A 59 24.98 19.70 -9.00
CA SER A 59 24.50 18.31 -9.11
C SER A 59 25.35 17.34 -8.28
N MET A 60 26.68 17.49 -8.29
CA MET A 60 27.58 16.70 -7.45
C MET A 60 27.39 16.95 -5.96
N ILE A 61 27.11 18.19 -5.56
CA ILE A 61 26.80 18.54 -4.16
C ILE A 61 25.46 17.91 -3.77
N ASP A 62 24.40 18.14 -4.55
CA ASP A 62 23.05 17.61 -4.29
C ASP A 62 23.06 16.06 -4.24
N ALA A 63 23.93 15.39 -5.02
CA ALA A 63 24.07 13.93 -5.03
C ALA A 63 24.94 13.37 -3.88
N ASN A 64 25.90 14.16 -3.37
CA ASN A 64 26.73 13.79 -2.21
C ASN A 64 26.09 14.21 -0.88
N GLU A 65 25.06 15.05 -0.91
CA GLU A 65 24.25 15.40 0.25
C GLU A 65 23.40 14.18 0.63
N GLU A 66 23.98 13.30 1.44
CA GLU A 66 23.24 12.18 2.04
C GLU A 66 22.17 12.77 2.96
N LYS A 67 20.93 12.78 2.47
CA LYS A 67 19.78 13.29 3.24
C LYS A 67 19.76 12.57 4.59
N THR A 68 19.83 13.36 5.66
CA THR A 68 19.74 12.80 7.02
C THR A 68 18.41 12.07 7.21
N PRO A 69 18.34 11.02 8.05
CA PRO A 69 17.08 10.33 8.33
C PRO A 69 15.94 11.26 8.74
N GLU A 70 16.25 12.33 9.48
CA GLU A 70 15.32 13.39 9.86
C GLU A 70 14.76 14.16 8.65
N GLN A 71 15.61 14.51 7.68
CA GLN A 71 15.16 15.18 6.45
C GLN A 71 14.28 14.27 5.59
N ILE A 72 14.63 12.99 5.46
CA ILE A 72 13.82 12.00 4.72
C ILE A 72 12.45 11.83 5.40
N MET A 73 12.42 11.80 6.74
CA MET A 73 11.17 11.71 7.49
C MET A 73 10.31 12.96 7.32
N GLN A 74 10.91 14.15 7.32
CA GLN A 74 10.21 15.41 7.07
C GLN A 74 9.67 15.50 5.63
N GLU A 75 10.47 15.09 4.63
CA GLU A 75 10.07 15.06 3.22
C GLU A 75 8.89 14.11 3.01
N LYS A 76 8.92 12.92 3.60
CA LYS A 76 7.77 11.99 3.58
C LYS A 76 6.54 12.56 4.27
N GLN A 77 6.72 13.31 5.36
CA GLN A 77 5.59 13.96 6.04
C GLN A 77 5.01 15.09 5.20
N ILE A 78 5.83 15.81 4.45
CA ILE A 78 5.40 16.85 3.50
C ILE A 78 4.68 16.19 2.32
N GLU A 79 5.23 15.11 1.77
CA GLU A 79 4.65 14.37 0.65
C GLU A 79 3.27 13.80 1.01
N ALA A 80 3.13 13.20 2.19
CA ALA A 80 1.83 12.75 2.70
C ALA A 80 0.82 13.91 2.85
N LYS A 81 1.27 15.07 3.34
CA LYS A 81 0.40 16.26 3.44
C LYS A 81 0.01 16.82 2.07
N ILE A 82 0.90 16.73 1.07
CA ILE A 82 0.60 17.15 -0.30
C ILE A 82 -0.47 16.21 -0.87
N GLU A 83 -0.31 14.89 -0.72
CA GLU A 83 -1.30 13.90 -1.15
C GLU A 83 -2.66 14.13 -0.49
N ASP A 84 -2.70 14.40 0.83
CA ASP A 84 -3.93 14.72 1.54
C ASP A 84 -4.62 15.98 0.98
N LEU A 85 -3.84 17.04 0.71
CA LEU A 85 -4.36 18.29 0.13
C LEU A 85 -4.84 18.11 -1.31
N GLU A 86 -4.13 17.33 -2.13
CA GLU A 86 -4.54 17.02 -3.50
C GLU A 86 -5.86 16.25 -3.53
N ASN A 87 -6.03 15.28 -2.62
CA ASN A 87 -7.28 14.55 -2.45
C ASN A 87 -8.43 15.48 -2.02
N GLU A 88 -8.20 16.39 -1.07
CA GLU A 88 -9.20 17.38 -0.63
C GLU A 88 -9.60 18.32 -1.78
N ILE A 89 -8.63 18.78 -2.58
CA ILE A 89 -8.88 19.63 -3.76
C ILE A 89 -9.77 18.90 -4.77
N GLU A 90 -9.47 17.63 -5.08
CA GLU A 90 -10.26 16.88 -6.05
C GLU A 90 -11.68 16.60 -5.53
N GLU A 91 -11.84 16.30 -4.23
CA GLU A 91 -13.17 16.14 -3.61
C GLU A 91 -14.00 17.43 -3.69
N VAL A 92 -13.41 18.57 -3.34
CA VAL A 92 -14.06 19.88 -3.42
C VAL A 92 -14.44 20.22 -4.86
N LYS A 93 -13.57 19.91 -5.82
CA LYS A 93 -13.82 20.14 -7.26
C LYS A 93 -14.98 19.31 -7.78
N ILE A 94 -15.04 18.01 -7.46
CA ILE A 94 -16.17 17.14 -7.80
C ILE A 94 -17.46 17.69 -7.19
N SER A 95 -17.44 18.08 -5.90
CA SER A 95 -18.58 18.68 -5.21
C SER A 95 -19.05 19.96 -5.89
N PHE A 96 -18.11 20.81 -6.31
CA PHE A 96 -18.40 22.05 -7.03
C PHE A 96 -19.05 21.78 -8.38
N GLU A 97 -18.53 20.84 -9.17
CA GLU A 97 -19.10 20.50 -10.48
C GLU A 97 -20.52 19.95 -10.37
N ILE A 98 -20.78 19.07 -9.39
CA ILE A 98 -22.12 18.54 -9.13
C ILE A 98 -23.09 19.66 -8.73
N LYS A 99 -22.68 20.54 -7.81
CA LYS A 99 -23.50 21.68 -7.38
C LYS A 99 -23.75 22.67 -8.52
N LYS A 100 -22.76 22.93 -9.35
CA LYS A 100 -22.88 23.78 -10.54
C LYS A 100 -23.87 23.18 -11.54
N LEU A 101 -23.77 21.89 -11.84
CA LEU A 101 -24.71 21.20 -12.72
C LEU A 101 -26.15 21.27 -12.19
N ALA A 102 -26.34 21.07 -10.87
CA ALA A 102 -27.66 21.20 -10.24
C ALA A 102 -28.21 22.62 -10.38
N LEU A 103 -27.38 23.65 -10.15
CA LEU A 103 -27.76 25.05 -10.30
C LEU A 103 -28.13 25.40 -11.74
N ASP A 104 -27.33 24.95 -12.72
CA ASP A 104 -27.58 25.22 -14.14
C ASP A 104 -28.87 24.54 -14.61
N ARG A 105 -29.15 23.30 -14.18
CA ARG A 105 -30.44 22.63 -14.41
C ARG A 105 -31.61 23.41 -13.80
N MET A 106 -31.44 23.96 -12.60
CA MET A 106 -32.46 24.75 -11.92
C MET A 106 -32.72 26.08 -12.65
N ARG A 107 -31.67 26.77 -13.09
CA ARG A 107 -31.75 28.00 -13.90
C ARG A 107 -32.44 27.77 -15.23
N LEU A 108 -32.07 26.70 -15.93
CA LEU A 108 -32.71 26.30 -17.19
C LEU A 108 -34.20 26.03 -16.98
N SER A 109 -34.54 25.29 -15.92
CA SER A 109 -35.94 24.99 -15.57
C SER A 109 -36.75 26.26 -15.27
N ALA A 110 -36.17 27.20 -14.52
CA ALA A 110 -36.81 28.48 -14.22
C ALA A 110 -37.01 29.35 -15.47
N ALA A 111 -36.00 29.41 -16.36
CA ALA A 111 -36.08 30.13 -17.62
C ALA A 111 -37.14 29.53 -18.55
N LEU A 112 -37.18 28.20 -18.67
CA LEU A 112 -38.22 27.49 -19.44
C LEU A 112 -39.62 27.79 -18.91
N LYS A 113 -39.81 27.75 -17.58
CA LYS A 113 -41.10 28.10 -16.94
C LYS A 113 -41.55 29.52 -17.30
N LYS A 114 -40.66 30.50 -17.19
CA LYS A 114 -40.97 31.92 -17.51
C LYS A 114 -41.29 32.14 -18.99
N ASN A 115 -40.63 31.42 -19.90
CA ASN A 115 -40.94 31.48 -21.32
C ASN A 115 -42.32 30.87 -21.61
N LEU A 116 -42.68 29.77 -20.95
CA LEU A 116 -43.98 29.12 -21.08
C LEU A 116 -45.15 29.99 -20.62
N GLU A 117 -44.99 30.71 -19.51
CA GLU A 117 -45.99 31.66 -19.01
C GLU A 117 -46.28 32.79 -20.02
N LYS A 118 -45.34 33.11 -20.92
CA LYS A 118 -45.52 34.10 -21.99
C LYS A 118 -46.27 33.59 -23.24
N ILE A 119 -46.38 32.28 -23.47
CA ILE A 119 -46.94 31.69 -24.72
C ILE A 119 -48.44 31.33 -24.55
N SER A 120 -49.13 31.94 -23.58
CA SER A 120 -50.31 31.38 -22.89
C SER A 120 -51.64 31.24 -23.65
N THR A 121 -51.68 31.24 -24.99
CA THR A 121 -52.91 30.95 -25.74
C THR A 121 -52.80 29.87 -26.83
N GLN A 122 -51.61 29.30 -27.11
CA GLN A 122 -51.47 28.29 -28.18
C GLN A 122 -50.77 26.97 -27.78
N SER A 123 -50.44 26.74 -26.50
CA SER A 123 -49.47 25.70 -26.13
C SER A 123 -49.86 24.75 -24.99
N SER A 124 -51.07 24.19 -25.01
CA SER A 124 -51.45 23.13 -24.04
C SER A 124 -50.53 21.90 -24.17
N VAL A 125 -50.19 21.51 -25.40
CA VAL A 125 -49.33 20.35 -25.68
C VAL A 125 -47.91 20.52 -25.11
N LEU A 126 -47.34 21.73 -25.14
CA LEU A 126 -46.02 21.97 -24.56
C LEU A 126 -46.07 21.91 -23.03
N MET A 127 -47.15 22.39 -22.42
CA MET A 127 -47.37 22.32 -20.98
C MET A 127 -47.51 20.87 -20.50
N ASP A 128 -48.28 20.05 -21.24
CA ASP A 128 -48.43 18.62 -20.96
C ASP A 128 -47.11 17.86 -21.12
N ASN A 129 -46.35 18.14 -22.18
CA ASN A 129 -45.01 17.57 -22.39
C ASN A 129 -44.04 17.95 -21.26
N MET A 130 -44.09 19.21 -20.80
CA MET A 130 -43.25 19.68 -19.71
C MET A 130 -43.59 18.99 -18.38
N LYS A 131 -44.88 18.74 -18.13
CA LYS A 131 -45.35 17.99 -16.96
C LYS A 131 -44.83 16.55 -17.00
N HIS A 132 -44.93 15.89 -18.15
CA HIS A 132 -44.37 14.55 -18.33
C HIS A 132 -42.84 14.52 -18.15
N LEU A 133 -42.12 15.53 -18.65
CA LEU A 133 -40.67 15.63 -18.48
C LEU A 133 -40.25 15.81 -17.01
N LEU A 134 -41.06 16.53 -16.22
CA LEU A 134 -40.85 16.68 -14.78
C LEU A 134 -41.12 15.37 -14.02
N GLU A 135 -42.20 14.66 -14.36
CA GLU A 135 -42.48 13.33 -13.79
C GLU A 135 -41.37 12.34 -14.13
N LEU A 136 -40.91 12.33 -15.38
CA LEU A 136 -39.80 11.48 -15.80
C LEU A 136 -38.51 11.82 -15.04
N ASN A 137 -38.16 13.11 -14.90
CA ASN A 137 -37.00 13.51 -14.10
C ASN A 137 -37.13 13.07 -12.65
N LYS A 138 -38.32 13.15 -12.05
CA LYS A 138 -38.57 12.66 -10.69
C LYS A 138 -38.31 11.15 -10.58
N LEU A 139 -38.78 10.37 -11.57
CA LEU A 139 -38.52 8.92 -11.63
C LEU A 139 -37.04 8.61 -11.83
N ILE A 140 -36.35 9.34 -12.71
CA ILE A 140 -34.90 9.21 -12.93
C ILE A 140 -34.14 9.49 -11.63
N MET A 141 -34.45 10.58 -10.93
CA MET A 141 -33.80 10.89 -9.65
C MET A 141 -34.02 9.79 -8.61
N LYS A 142 -35.24 9.24 -8.53
CA LYS A 142 -35.53 8.13 -7.61
C LYS A 142 -34.73 6.87 -7.96
N SER A 143 -34.68 6.49 -9.24
CA SER A 143 -33.91 5.34 -9.71
C SER A 143 -32.40 5.51 -9.52
N GLN A 144 -31.89 6.74 -9.67
CA GLN A 144 -30.52 7.07 -9.35
C GLN A 144 -30.25 6.90 -7.85
N GLN A 145 -31.10 7.45 -6.98
CA GLN A 145 -30.96 7.27 -5.53
C GLN A 145 -30.95 5.79 -5.13
N GLU A 146 -31.88 4.99 -5.66
CA GLU A 146 -31.92 3.55 -5.42
C GLU A 146 -30.64 2.83 -5.89
N SER A 147 -30.05 3.27 -7.00
CA SER A 147 -28.76 2.76 -7.47
C SER A 147 -27.62 3.08 -6.50
N TRP A 148 -27.55 4.31 -5.99
CA TRP A 148 -26.54 4.71 -4.99
C TRP A 148 -26.65 3.90 -3.70
N ASP A 149 -27.88 3.73 -3.17
CA ASP A 149 -28.13 2.92 -1.96
C ASP A 149 -27.73 1.45 -2.16
N LEU A 150 -27.95 0.90 -3.36
CA LEU A 150 -27.54 -0.46 -3.70
C LEU A 150 -26.02 -0.60 -3.83
N GLU A 151 -25.36 0.40 -4.41
CA GLU A 151 -23.91 0.44 -4.56
C GLU A 151 -23.20 0.53 -3.19
N GLU A 152 -23.73 1.34 -2.28
CA GLU A 152 -23.26 1.42 -0.90
C GLU A 152 -23.34 0.06 -0.18
N LYS A 153 -24.51 -0.60 -0.26
CA LYS A 153 -24.69 -1.96 0.31
C LYS A 153 -23.73 -2.97 -0.29
N LEU A 154 -23.46 -2.87 -1.59
CA LEU A 154 -22.52 -3.74 -2.29
C LEU A 154 -21.08 -3.52 -1.84
N LEU A 155 -20.69 -2.28 -1.59
CA LEU A 155 -19.39 -1.91 -1.03
C LEU A 155 -19.22 -2.48 0.38
N ASP A 156 -20.26 -2.39 1.22
CA ASP A 156 -20.30 -2.96 2.56
C ASP A 156 -20.14 -4.49 2.56
N ILE A 157 -20.82 -5.18 1.64
CA ILE A 157 -20.66 -6.64 1.46
C ILE A 157 -19.23 -6.99 1.04
N ARG A 158 -18.63 -6.21 0.12
CA ARG A 158 -17.23 -6.41 -0.30
C ARG A 158 -16.27 -6.25 0.87
N LYS A 159 -16.48 -5.23 1.72
CA LYS A 159 -15.68 -5.00 2.94
C LYS A 159 -15.78 -6.17 3.92
N LYS A 160 -17.01 -6.63 4.23
CA LYS A 160 -17.24 -7.79 5.10
C LYS A 160 -16.60 -9.06 4.55
N ARG A 161 -16.71 -9.29 3.24
CA ARG A 161 -16.09 -10.44 2.56
C ARG A 161 -14.56 -10.41 2.69
N LEU A 162 -13.95 -9.23 2.53
CA LEU A 162 -12.51 -9.08 2.67
C LEU A 162 -12.04 -9.39 4.10
N GLN A 163 -12.72 -8.84 5.11
CA GLN A 163 -12.43 -9.11 6.52
C GLN A 163 -12.54 -10.61 6.84
N LEU A 164 -13.58 -11.28 6.33
CA LEU A 164 -13.74 -12.73 6.51
C LEU A 164 -12.60 -13.52 5.86
N LYS A 165 -12.15 -13.11 4.67
CA LYS A 165 -11.02 -13.76 3.98
C LYS A 165 -9.73 -13.63 4.79
N GLN A 166 -9.44 -12.44 5.31
CA GLN A 166 -8.27 -12.20 6.17
C GLN A 166 -8.34 -13.02 7.46
N ALA A 167 -9.50 -13.06 8.12
CA ALA A 167 -9.69 -13.86 9.33
C ALA A 167 -9.53 -15.36 9.06
N SER A 168 -10.04 -15.85 7.91
CA SER A 168 -9.87 -17.24 7.49
C SER A 168 -8.41 -17.59 7.22
N GLU A 169 -7.66 -16.69 6.58
CA GLU A 169 -6.24 -16.85 6.31
C GLU A 169 -5.42 -16.90 7.60
N SER A 170 -5.70 -16.00 8.54
CA SER A 170 -5.07 -15.99 9.86
C SER A 170 -5.34 -17.29 10.64
N LYS A 171 -6.58 -17.78 10.67
CA LYS A 171 -6.91 -19.07 11.30
C LYS A 171 -6.22 -20.25 10.62
N LEU A 172 -6.08 -20.22 9.29
CA LEU A 172 -5.40 -21.29 8.56
C LEU A 172 -3.92 -21.35 8.95
N LEU A 173 -3.26 -20.20 9.06
CA LEU A 173 -1.89 -20.10 9.55
C LEU A 173 -1.76 -20.62 10.98
N GLU A 174 -2.66 -20.24 11.88
CA GLU A 174 -2.70 -20.73 13.26
C GLU A 174 -2.80 -22.27 13.31
N ILE A 175 -3.75 -22.85 12.57
CA ILE A 175 -3.92 -24.31 12.46
C ILE A 175 -2.63 -24.97 11.96
N GLN A 176 -1.99 -24.40 10.94
CA GLN A 176 -0.76 -24.95 10.38
C GLN A 176 0.39 -24.88 11.40
N THR A 177 0.51 -23.78 12.15
CA THR A 177 1.53 -23.64 13.20
C THR A 177 1.32 -24.62 14.35
N GLU A 178 0.08 -24.78 14.83
CA GLU A 178 -0.23 -25.72 15.91
C GLU A 178 -0.05 -27.17 15.46
N LYS A 179 -0.40 -27.50 14.21
CA LYS A 179 -0.13 -28.82 13.62
C LYS A 179 1.36 -29.13 13.58
N ASN A 180 2.19 -28.16 13.18
CA ASN A 180 3.65 -28.34 13.16
C ASN A 180 4.20 -28.53 14.57
N LYS A 181 3.71 -27.76 15.56
CA LYS A 181 4.07 -27.92 16.97
C LYS A 181 3.72 -29.30 17.49
N GLN A 182 2.49 -29.77 17.27
CA GLN A 182 2.07 -31.13 17.67
C GLN A 182 2.95 -32.21 17.05
N LYS A 183 3.36 -32.04 15.78
CA LYS A 183 4.27 -32.97 15.13
C LYS A 183 5.64 -33.01 15.82
N ILE A 184 6.21 -31.84 16.13
CA ILE A 184 7.48 -31.73 16.86
C ILE A 184 7.38 -32.35 18.25
N ASP A 185 6.29 -32.09 18.98
CA ASP A 185 6.04 -32.65 20.31
C ASP A 185 5.91 -34.17 20.27
N LEU A 186 5.21 -34.71 19.26
CA LEU A 186 5.08 -36.15 19.03
C LEU A 186 6.43 -36.80 18.71
N ASP A 187 7.19 -36.22 17.78
CA ASP A 187 8.52 -36.69 17.39
C ASP A 187 9.48 -36.63 18.60
N SER A 188 9.39 -35.60 19.44
CA SER A 188 10.18 -35.46 20.67
C SER A 188 9.83 -36.55 21.69
N MET A 189 8.54 -36.83 21.87
CA MET A 189 8.05 -37.85 22.79
C MET A 189 8.44 -39.26 22.33
N GLU A 190 8.24 -39.58 21.05
CA GLU A 190 8.62 -40.88 20.48
C GLU A 190 10.12 -41.15 20.57
N ASN A 191 10.93 -40.11 20.34
CA ASN A 191 12.39 -40.21 20.48
C ASN A 191 12.88 -40.15 21.92
N SER A 192 12.00 -39.88 22.90
CA SER A 192 12.40 -39.76 24.29
C SER A 192 12.96 -41.08 24.82
N ASP A 193 14.12 -40.99 25.48
CA ASP A 193 14.81 -42.16 26.03
C ASP A 193 13.94 -42.90 27.06
N ARG A 194 13.01 -42.18 27.72
CA ARG A 194 12.04 -42.78 28.65
C ARG A 194 11.11 -43.78 27.95
N ILE A 195 10.56 -43.45 26.77
CA ILE A 195 9.70 -44.39 26.02
C ILE A 195 10.51 -45.60 25.54
N LYS A 196 11.75 -45.38 25.11
CA LYS A 196 12.65 -46.48 24.73
C LYS A 196 12.94 -47.42 25.90
N ILE A 197 13.24 -46.88 27.08
CA ILE A 197 13.48 -47.66 28.31
C ILE A 197 12.22 -48.44 28.71
N ILE A 198 11.04 -47.81 28.68
CA ILE A 198 9.77 -48.50 29.01
C ILE A 198 9.50 -49.64 28.03
N ARG A 199 9.70 -49.44 26.72
CA ARG A 199 9.57 -50.50 25.70
C ARG A 199 10.55 -51.65 25.95
N GLN A 200 11.80 -51.35 26.29
CA GLN A 200 12.81 -52.36 26.60
C GLN A 200 12.44 -53.16 27.85
N ASN A 201 11.99 -52.50 28.91
CA ASN A 201 11.53 -53.15 30.13
C ASN A 201 10.33 -54.05 29.86
N LEU A 202 9.33 -53.56 29.11
CA LEU A 202 8.17 -54.36 28.72
C LEU A 202 8.58 -55.61 27.92
N GLN A 203 9.51 -55.48 26.97
CA GLN A 203 10.03 -56.63 26.23
C GLN A 203 10.78 -57.63 27.14
N MET A 204 11.49 -57.14 28.16
CA MET A 204 12.17 -58.00 29.14
C MET A 204 11.14 -58.76 29.99
N GLU A 205 10.13 -58.08 30.51
CA GLU A 205 9.04 -58.69 31.29
C GLU A 205 8.26 -59.74 30.49
N ILE A 206 7.99 -59.47 29.21
CA ILE A 206 7.38 -60.45 28.29
C ILE A 206 8.27 -61.68 28.18
N LYS A 207 9.58 -61.53 27.91
CA LYS A 207 10.51 -62.66 27.79
C LYS A 207 10.58 -63.49 29.07
N ILE A 208 10.65 -62.84 30.24
CA ILE A 208 10.67 -63.52 31.54
C ILE A 208 9.37 -64.32 31.71
N THR A 209 8.23 -63.69 31.43
CA THR A 209 6.91 -64.33 31.52
C THR A 209 6.82 -65.55 30.59
N THR A 210 7.28 -65.45 29.35
CA THR A 210 7.33 -66.58 28.40
C THR A 210 8.21 -67.73 28.90
N VAL A 211 9.38 -67.43 29.46
CA VAL A 211 10.25 -68.47 30.04
C VAL A 211 9.56 -69.17 31.21
N ILE A 212 8.93 -68.40 32.10
CA ILE A 212 8.16 -68.93 33.24
C ILE A 212 7.02 -69.82 32.74
N GLN A 213 6.27 -69.38 31.72
CA GLN A 213 5.21 -70.18 31.08
C GLN A 213 5.77 -71.52 30.57
N HIS A 214 6.87 -71.51 29.81
CA HIS A 214 7.49 -72.74 29.30
C HIS A 214 7.99 -73.67 30.41
N VAL A 215 8.56 -73.12 31.50
CA VAL A 215 9.00 -73.93 32.65
C VAL A 215 7.81 -74.62 33.32
N PHE A 216 6.71 -73.91 33.54
CA PHE A 216 5.50 -74.50 34.12
C PHE A 216 4.87 -75.55 33.20
N GLN A 217 4.80 -75.30 31.89
CA GLN A 217 4.35 -76.29 30.90
C GLN A 217 5.20 -77.57 30.97
N ASN A 218 6.53 -77.44 30.91
CA ASN A 218 7.45 -78.59 30.95
C ASN A 218 7.36 -79.36 32.26
N LEU A 219 7.20 -78.67 33.40
CA LEU A 219 7.05 -79.31 34.70
C LEU A 219 5.75 -80.12 34.77
N ILE A 220 4.63 -79.57 34.30
CA ILE A 220 3.34 -80.27 34.28
C ILE A 220 3.42 -81.49 33.35
N LEU A 221 3.95 -81.34 32.14
CA LEU A 221 4.13 -82.44 31.19
C LEU A 221 5.09 -83.53 31.72
N GLY A 222 6.19 -83.13 32.36
CA GLY A 222 7.20 -84.04 32.92
C GLY A 222 6.78 -84.75 34.20
N SER A 223 5.81 -84.21 34.95
CA SER A 223 5.32 -84.78 36.22
C SER A 223 4.53 -86.08 36.07
N LYS A 224 4.18 -86.49 34.84
CA LYS A 224 3.31 -87.64 34.53
C LYS A 224 1.93 -87.61 35.21
N VAL A 225 1.51 -86.45 35.72
CA VAL A 225 0.14 -86.22 36.21
C VAL A 225 -0.79 -86.24 35.00
N ASN A 226 -1.94 -86.92 35.13
CA ASN A 226 -2.91 -87.08 34.05
C ASN A 226 -3.76 -85.80 33.88
N TRP A 227 -3.09 -84.71 33.49
CA TRP A 227 -3.65 -83.35 33.43
C TRP A 227 -4.83 -83.18 32.47
N ALA A 228 -5.03 -84.12 31.56
CA ALA A 228 -6.16 -84.14 30.64
C ALA A 228 -7.48 -84.63 31.29
N GLU A 229 -7.39 -85.35 32.41
CA GLU A 229 -8.55 -85.89 33.13
C GLU A 229 -9.15 -84.89 34.13
N ASP A 230 -8.33 -84.01 34.71
CA ASP A 230 -8.79 -82.91 35.58
C ASP A 230 -9.17 -81.67 34.73
N PRO A 231 -10.45 -81.27 34.71
CA PRO A 231 -10.91 -80.10 33.95
C PRO A 231 -10.19 -78.81 34.33
N ALA A 232 -9.86 -78.62 35.61
CA ALA A 232 -9.21 -77.39 36.09
C ALA A 232 -7.74 -77.32 35.63
N LEU A 233 -7.03 -78.43 35.71
CA LEU A 233 -5.63 -78.51 35.27
C LEU A 233 -5.53 -78.42 33.74
N LYS A 234 -6.47 -79.01 33.01
CA LYS A 234 -6.59 -78.88 31.55
C LYS A 234 -6.77 -77.43 31.12
N GLU A 235 -7.60 -76.65 31.81
CA GLU A 235 -7.79 -75.24 31.52
C GLU A 235 -6.51 -74.43 31.74
N ILE A 236 -5.80 -74.67 32.84
CA ILE A 236 -4.54 -73.98 33.17
C ILE A 236 -3.46 -74.26 32.12
N VAL A 237 -3.30 -75.52 31.70
CA VAL A 237 -2.32 -75.89 30.66
C VAL A 237 -2.65 -75.23 29.31
N LEU A 238 -3.92 -75.22 28.92
CA LEU A 238 -4.37 -74.56 27.68
C LEU A 238 -4.22 -73.03 27.72
N GLN A 239 -4.36 -72.40 28.89
CA GLN A 239 -4.10 -70.98 29.05
C GLN A 239 -2.60 -70.65 29.01
N LEU A 240 -1.75 -71.53 29.54
CA LEU A 240 -0.30 -71.39 29.45
C LEU A 240 0.21 -71.54 28.01
N GLU A 241 -0.46 -72.34 27.18
CA GLU A 241 -0.12 -72.54 25.75
C GLU A 241 -0.45 -71.31 24.88
N LYS A 242 -1.35 -70.44 25.33
CA LYS A 242 -1.57 -69.14 24.69
C LYS A 242 -0.39 -68.23 25.02
N ASN A 243 0.60 -68.21 24.13
CA ASN A 243 1.67 -67.23 24.18
C ASN A 243 1.06 -65.83 24.34
N VAL A 244 1.70 -64.99 25.16
CA VAL A 244 1.44 -63.54 25.18
C VAL A 244 2.04 -62.93 23.90
N ASP A 245 1.61 -63.43 22.74
CA ASP A 245 1.84 -62.78 21.46
C ASP A 245 0.70 -61.78 21.29
N MET A 246 0.99 -60.55 21.67
CA MET A 246 0.16 -59.42 21.28
C MET A 246 0.75 -58.82 20.00
N MET A 247 -0.08 -58.79 18.96
CA MET A 247 0.05 -57.94 17.78
C MET A 247 0.41 -56.51 18.16
#